data_AF-A0A528DKH7-F1
#
_entry.id   AF-A0A528DKH7-F1
#
_cell.length_a   1.000
_cell.length_b   1.000
_cell.length_c   1.000
_cell.angle_alpha   90.00
_cell.angle_beta   90.00
_cell.angle_gamma   90.00
#
_symmetry.space_group_name_H-M   'P 1'
#
loop_
_entity.id
_entity.type
_entity.pdbx_description
1 polymer ?
#
loop_
_entity_poly.entity_id
_entity_poly.type
_entity_poly.pdbx_seq_one_letter_code
_entity_poly.pdbx_strand_id
1 'polypeptide(L)' 'MQDLPRNIDADVVIEIGRILDDAPAEGGISVSETIAECRRHTSTKMTDEELETLIVRMSGPRGRAVIFDGEAG' A
#
# COMPACT_ATOMS: atom_id res chain seq x y z
N MET A 1 -12.03 -13.49 -4.09
CA MET A 1 -10.56 -13.34 -4.09
C MET A 1 -10.26 -12.47 -5.30
N GLN A 2 -9.92 -11.19 -5.14
CA GLN A 2 -9.46 -10.40 -6.29
C GLN A 2 -8.17 -11.06 -6.81
N ASP A 3 -7.75 -10.72 -8.03
CA ASP A 3 -6.44 -11.11 -8.55
C ASP A 3 -5.35 -10.16 -8.04
N LEU A 4 -4.17 -10.72 -7.77
CA LEU A 4 -2.97 -9.92 -7.48
C LEU A 4 -2.55 -9.21 -8.79
N PRO A 5 -1.97 -8.00 -8.72
CA PRO A 5 -1.36 -7.38 -9.89
C PRO A 5 -0.43 -8.36 -10.59
N ARG A 6 -0.46 -8.38 -11.92
CA ARG A 6 0.33 -9.35 -12.71
C ARG A 6 1.85 -9.09 -12.60
N ASN A 7 2.23 -7.88 -12.23
CA ASN A 7 3.60 -7.41 -12.16
C ASN A 7 3.86 -6.74 -10.81
N ILE A 8 4.06 -7.55 -9.77
CA ILE A 8 4.35 -7.05 -8.41
C ILE A 8 5.86 -6.84 -8.29
N ASP A 9 6.23 -5.61 -8.00
CA ASP A 9 7.59 -5.23 -7.65
C ASP A 9 7.90 -5.64 -6.20
N ALA A 10 8.99 -6.38 -6.00
CA ALA A 10 9.37 -6.85 -4.68
C ALA A 10 9.77 -5.70 -3.74
N ASP A 11 10.39 -4.65 -4.27
CA ASP A 11 10.81 -3.50 -3.46
C ASP A 11 9.60 -2.76 -2.90
N VAL A 12 8.52 -2.67 -3.69
CA VAL A 12 7.23 -2.11 -3.25
C VAL A 12 6.61 -2.95 -2.15
N VAL A 13 6.62 -4.28 -2.28
CA VAL A 13 6.09 -5.17 -1.24
C VAL A 13 6.84 -4.97 0.07
N ILE A 14 8.17 -4.85 0.01
CA ILE A 14 9.00 -4.63 1.20
C ILE A 14 8.67 -3.28 1.84
N GLU A 15 8.56 -2.22 1.03
CA GLU A 15 8.29 -0.87 1.53
C GLU A 15 6.89 -0.76 2.14
N ILE A 16 5.84 -1.29 1.49
CA ILE A 16 4.49 -1.35 2.05
C ILE A 16 4.51 -2.14 3.36
N GLY A 17 5.21 -3.26 3.40
CA GLY A 17 5.38 -4.07 4.61
C GLY A 17 5.93 -3.24 5.77
N ARG A 18 7.04 -2.53 5.54
CA ARG A 18 7.65 -1.63 6.52
C ARG A 18 6.67 -0.56 7.00
N ILE A 19 6.00 0.16 6.09
CA ILE A 19 5.06 1.24 6.44
C ILE A 19 3.94 0.70 7.35
N LEU A 20 3.36 -0.45 6.99
CA LEU A 20 2.28 -1.07 7.77
C LEU A 20 2.73 -1.59 9.13
N ASP A 21 3.97 -2.08 9.22
CA ASP A 21 4.53 -2.65 10.45
C ASP A 21 4.97 -1.52 11.42
N ASP A 22 5.50 -0.41 10.91
CA ASP A 22 5.95 0.75 11.69
C ASP A 22 4.81 1.68 12.14
N ALA A 23 3.63 1.59 11.51
CA ALA A 23 2.49 2.46 11.82
C ALA A 23 1.93 2.22 13.24
N PRO A 24 1.44 3.26 13.93
CA PRO A 24 0.78 3.13 15.23
C PRO A 24 -0.40 2.16 15.19
N ALA A 25 -0.54 1.29 16.19
CA ALA A 25 -1.59 0.25 16.27
C ALA A 25 -3.02 0.81 16.16
N GLU A 26 -3.23 2.03 16.66
CA GLU A 26 -4.54 2.67 16.75
C GLU A 26 -4.84 3.59 15.55
N GLY A 27 -3.86 3.83 14.68
CA GLY A 27 -3.99 4.71 13.51
C GLY A 27 -4.42 3.93 12.27
N GLY A 28 -5.35 4.50 11.50
CA GLY A 28 -5.62 4.02 10.14
C GLY A 28 -4.50 4.42 9.19
N ILE A 29 -4.27 3.58 8.17
CA ILE A 29 -3.23 3.79 7.16
C ILE A 29 -3.83 4.57 5.98
N SER A 30 -3.30 5.75 5.70
CA SER A 30 -3.62 6.49 4.49
C SER A 30 -3.13 5.75 3.24
N VAL A 31 -4.02 5.49 2.28
CA VAL A 31 -3.63 4.91 0.98
C VAL A 31 -2.77 5.91 0.21
N SER A 32 -3.20 7.16 0.11
CA SER A 32 -2.51 8.17 -0.71
C SER A 32 -1.11 8.48 -0.18
N GLU A 33 -0.93 8.57 1.14
CA GLU A 33 0.37 8.76 1.78
C GLU A 33 1.27 7.55 1.58
N THR A 34 0.74 6.33 1.74
CA THR A 34 1.51 5.10 1.53
C THR A 34 1.98 4.98 0.07
N ILE A 35 1.14 5.33 -0.91
CA ILE A 35 1.53 5.39 -2.32
C ILE A 35 2.64 6.43 -2.52
N ALA A 36 2.50 7.63 -1.93
CA ALA A 36 3.50 8.68 -2.04
C ALA A 36 4.86 8.28 -1.42
N GLU A 37 4.86 7.55 -0.30
CA GLU A 37 6.08 6.96 0.29
C GLU A 37 6.69 5.90 -0.63
N CYS A 38 5.88 4.97 -1.16
CA CYS A 38 6.37 3.95 -2.10
C CYS A 38 7.04 4.59 -3.33
N ARG A 39 6.43 5.63 -3.89
CA ARG A 39 6.99 6.38 -5.04
C ARG A 39 8.30 7.10 -4.71
N ARG A 40 8.49 7.50 -3.46
CA ARG A 40 9.73 8.16 -3.00
C ARG A 40 10.87 7.17 -2.75
N HIS A 41 10.57 5.96 -2.31
CA HIS A 41 11.59 5.00 -1.88
C HIS A 41 11.83 3.83 -2.85
N THR A 42 10.98 3.63 -3.85
CA THR A 42 11.11 2.53 -4.81
C THR A 42 11.08 3.02 -6.25
N SER A 43 11.79 2.32 -7.15
CA SER A 43 11.77 2.59 -8.59
C SER A 43 10.80 1.64 -9.29
N THR A 44 9.51 1.78 -8.98
CA THR A 44 8.46 0.88 -9.48
C THR A 44 7.71 1.41 -10.70
N LYS A 45 7.28 0.49 -11.56
CA LYS A 45 6.38 0.76 -12.71
C LYS A 45 4.92 0.45 -12.41
N MET A 46 4.59 -0.04 -11.21
CA MET A 46 3.20 -0.30 -10.82
C MET A 46 2.38 0.98 -10.89
N THR A 47 1.11 0.91 -11.26
CA THR A 47 0.19 2.05 -11.23
C THR A 47 -0.27 2.35 -9.80
N ASP A 48 -0.84 3.52 -9.55
CA ASP A 48 -1.38 3.84 -8.23
C ASP A 48 -2.53 2.90 -7.83
N GLU A 49 -3.35 2.44 -8.80
CA GLU A 49 -4.39 1.43 -8.58
C GLU A 49 -3.81 0.05 -8.20
N GLU A 50 -2.69 -0.35 -8.82
CA GLU A 50 -2.00 -1.58 -8.46
C GLU A 50 -1.36 -1.48 -7.06
N LEU A 51 -0.82 -0.31 -6.71
CA LEU A 51 -0.28 -0.02 -5.39
C LEU A 51 -1.38 -0.03 -4.33
N GLU A 52 -2.50 0.65 -4.57
CA GLU A 52 -3.67 0.65 -3.68
C GLU A 52 -4.17 -0.78 -3.43
N THR A 53 -4.35 -1.57 -4.49
CA THR A 53 -4.76 -2.97 -4.40
C THR A 53 -3.81 -3.78 -3.50
N LEU A 54 -2.50 -3.53 -3.63
CA LEU A 54 -1.48 -4.21 -2.83
C LEU A 54 -1.51 -3.77 -1.37
N ILE A 55 -1.67 -2.47 -1.09
CA ILE A 55 -1.79 -1.91 0.26
C ILE A 55 -2.97 -2.53 1.00
N VAL A 56 -4.16 -2.53 0.37
CA VAL A 56 -5.38 -3.10 0.95
C VAL A 56 -5.18 -4.58 1.27
N ARG A 57 -4.57 -5.36 0.37
CA ARG A 57 -4.29 -6.78 0.63
C ARG A 57 -3.31 -7.01 1.76
N MET A 58 -2.26 -6.21 1.84
CA MET A 58 -1.21 -6.37 2.84
C MET A 58 -1.65 -5.90 4.24
N SER A 59 -2.63 -4.99 4.30
CA SER A 59 -3.22 -4.48 5.54
C SER A 59 -4.07 -5.52 6.29
N GLY A 60 -4.87 -6.32 5.56
CA GLY A 60 -5.84 -7.25 6.15
C GLY A 60 -5.21 -8.29 7.08
N PRO A 61 -4.21 -9.08 6.63
CA PRO A 61 -3.49 -10.03 7.48
C PRO A 61 -2.76 -9.39 8.67
N ARG A 62 -2.47 -8.08 8.60
CA ARG A 62 -1.85 -7.31 9.69
C ARG A 62 -2.86 -6.67 10.64
N GLY A 63 -4.16 -6.84 10.39
CA GLY A 63 -5.21 -6.19 11.18
C GLY A 63 -5.18 -4.67 11.12
N ARG A 64 -4.63 -4.09 10.03
CA ARG A 64 -4.52 -2.64 9.86
C ARG A 64 -5.75 -2.10 9.15
N ALA A 65 -6.36 -1.06 9.73
CA ALA A 65 -7.39 -0.29 9.05
C ALA A 65 -6.75 0.56 7.94
N VAL A 66 -7.43 0.67 6.81
CA VAL A 66 -6.98 1.48 5.66
C VAL A 66 -7.99 2.59 5.42
N ILE A 67 -7.49 3.79 5.14
CA ILE A 67 -8.24 5.00 4.86
C ILE A 67 -8.04 5.36 3.40
N PHE A 68 -9.13 5.36 2.63
CA PHE A 68 -9.15 5.86 1.26
C PHE A 68 -9.34 7.37 1.31
N ASP A 69 -8.23 8.10 1.25
CA ASP A 69 -8.15 9.56 1.40
C ASP A 69 -7.65 10.28 0.13
N GLY A 70 -7.45 9.54 -0.96
CA GLY A 70 -7.24 10.10 -2.29
C GLY A 70 -8.54 10.62 -2.89
N GLU A 71 -8.46 11.65 -3.73
CA GLU A 71 -9.63 12.14 -4.46
C GLU A 71 -10.17 11.01 -5.37
N ALA A 72 -11.49 10.80 -5.32
CA ALA A 72 -12.18 9.99 -6.31
C ALA A 72 -12.01 10.68 -7.68
N GLY A 73 -11.02 10.23 -8.44
CA GLY A 73 -10.79 10.68 -9.82
C GLY A 73 -11.95 10.35 -10.74
#